data_AF-A0AAW8L1K6-F1
#
_entry.id   AF-A0AAW8L1K6-F1
#
_cell.length_a   1.000
_cell.length_b   1.000
_cell.length_c   1.000
_cell.angle_alpha   90.00
_cell.angle_beta   90.00
_cell.angle_gamma   90.00
#
_symmetry.space_group_name_H-M   'P 1'
#
loop_
_entity.id
_entity.type
_entity.pdbx_description
1 polymer ?
#
loop_
_entity_poly.entity_id
_entity_poly.type
_entity_poly.pdbx_seq_one_letter_code
_entity_poly.pdbx_strand_id
1 'polypeptide(L)'
;IECMIACKTCAAVCLQEEHVSMMRECIKHCMTCVETCQLCTSLELRNSELAEPAMQLCANACQLCAAECSKHDHEHCQVCAKACLACAQACLAYRA
;
A
#
# COMPACT_ATOMS: atom_id res chain seq x y z
N ILE A 1 -3.40 -3.32 -8.81
CA ILE A 1 -2.00 -3.85 -8.76
C ILE A 1 -0.92 -2.76 -8.74
N GLU A 2 -1.17 -1.54 -9.23
CA GLU A 2 -0.16 -0.45 -9.25
C GLU A 2 0.38 -0.10 -7.86
N CYS A 3 -0.51 0.02 -6.86
CA CYS A 3 -0.15 0.25 -5.47
C CYS A 3 0.85 -0.78 -4.93
N MET A 4 0.63 -2.07 -5.23
CA MET A 4 1.53 -3.14 -4.83
C MET A 4 2.94 -2.97 -5.42
N ILE A 5 3.04 -2.58 -6.68
CA ILE A 5 4.33 -2.33 -7.34
C ILE A 5 5.01 -1.13 -6.69
N ALA A 6 4.28 -0.03 -6.49
CA ALA A 6 4.81 1.19 -5.87
C ALA A 6 5.32 0.94 -4.44
N CYS A 7 4.53 0.26 -3.60
CA CYS A 7 4.94 -0.08 -2.23
C CYS A 7 6.15 -1.01 -2.20
N LYS A 8 6.20 -2.02 -3.07
CA LYS A 8 7.34 -2.94 -3.15
C LYS A 8 8.62 -2.21 -3.57
N THR A 9 8.51 -1.33 -4.55
CA THR A 9 9.63 -0.49 -5.00
C THR A 9 10.07 0.47 -3.89
N CYS A 10 9.15 1.18 -3.27
CA CYS A 10 9.43 2.11 -2.18
C CYS A 10 10.14 1.40 -1.01
N ALA A 11 9.63 0.25 -0.55
CA ALA A 11 10.31 -0.53 0.49
C ALA A 11 11.74 -0.94 0.09
N ALA A 12 11.96 -1.38 -1.14
CA ALA A 12 13.28 -1.79 -1.63
C ALA A 12 14.26 -0.61 -1.76
N VAL A 13 13.79 0.58 -2.13
CA VAL A 13 14.61 1.79 -2.23
C VAL A 13 14.87 2.38 -0.85
N CYS A 14 13.88 2.42 0.04
CA CYS A 14 14.02 2.83 1.45
C CYS A 14 15.12 2.05 2.19
N LEU A 15 15.33 0.77 1.85
CA LEU A 15 16.40 -0.05 2.42
C LEU A 15 17.82 0.38 1.99
N GLN A 16 17.92 1.16 0.91
CA GLN A 16 19.18 1.66 0.35
C GLN A 16 19.45 3.12 0.71
N GLU A 17 18.52 3.80 1.38
CA GLU A 17 18.70 5.19 1.83
C GLU A 17 19.75 5.27 2.95
N GLU A 18 20.54 6.34 2.94
CA GLU A 18 21.62 6.57 3.93
C GLU A 18 21.10 6.53 5.38
N HIS A 19 19.88 7.02 5.60
CA HIS A 19 19.22 7.06 6.90
C HIS A 19 18.07 6.05 7.00
N VAL A 20 18.32 4.79 6.66
CA VAL A 20 17.34 3.68 6.71
C VAL A 20 16.59 3.56 8.05
N SER A 21 17.21 3.98 9.17
CA SER A 21 16.58 3.98 10.48
C SER A 21 15.35 4.89 10.56
N MET A 22 15.30 5.98 9.77
CA MET A 22 14.16 6.88 9.62
C MET A 22 13.07 6.29 8.70
N MET A 23 13.43 5.31 7.86
CA MET A 23 12.53 4.67 6.90
C MET A 23 11.80 3.45 7.45
N ARG A 24 12.06 3.05 8.71
CA ARG A 24 11.55 1.80 9.29
C ARG A 24 10.03 1.66 9.23
N GLU A 25 9.29 2.70 9.64
CA GLU A 25 7.83 2.65 9.57
C GLU A 25 7.32 2.71 8.12
N CYS A 26 7.99 3.46 7.23
CA CYS A 26 7.68 3.47 5.81
C CYS A 26 7.80 2.06 5.20
N ILE A 27 8.94 1.38 5.43
CA ILE A 27 9.18 0.01 4.95
C ILE A 27 8.10 -0.95 5.47
N LYS A 28 7.83 -0.91 6.78
CA LYS A 28 6.81 -1.74 7.43
C LYS A 28 5.43 -1.53 6.81
N HIS A 29 4.99 -0.28 6.68
CA HIS A 29 3.70 0.03 6.08
C HIS A 29 3.61 -0.35 4.60
N CYS A 30 4.68 -0.13 3.83
CA CYS A 30 4.76 -0.56 2.43
C CYS A 30 4.61 -2.08 2.31
N MET A 31 5.31 -2.87 3.13
CA MET A 31 5.22 -4.32 3.10
C MET A 31 3.83 -4.83 3.51
N THR A 32 3.24 -4.28 4.58
CA THR A 32 1.85 -4.61 4.97
C THR A 32 0.85 -4.25 3.86
N CYS A 33 1.04 -3.11 3.21
CA CYS A 33 0.18 -2.69 2.10
C CYS A 33 0.29 -3.66 0.91
N VAL A 34 1.49 -4.11 0.55
CA VAL A 34 1.72 -5.14 -0.49
C VAL A 34 0.94 -6.42 -0.19
N GLU A 35 1.10 -6.98 1.00
CA GLU A 35 0.44 -8.23 1.41
C GLU A 35 -1.09 -8.10 1.38
N THR A 36 -1.60 -6.98 1.87
CA THR A 36 -3.04 -6.73 1.90
C THR A 36 -3.62 -6.55 0.48
N CYS A 37 -2.91 -5.84 -0.40
CA CYS A 37 -3.30 -5.70 -1.81
C CYS A 37 -3.32 -7.05 -2.53
N GLN A 38 -2.34 -7.92 -2.25
CA GLN A 38 -2.25 -9.27 -2.83
C GLN A 38 -3.42 -10.15 -2.39
N LEU A 39 -3.75 -10.12 -1.09
CA LEU A 39 -4.91 -10.84 -0.56
C LEU A 39 -6.19 -10.39 -1.26
N CYS A 40 -6.44 -9.08 -1.34
CA CYS A 40 -7.66 -8.54 -1.95
C CYS A 40 -7.79 -8.93 -3.41
N THR A 41 -6.71 -8.79 -4.19
CA THR A 41 -6.68 -9.22 -5.60
C THR A 41 -7.03 -10.70 -5.73
N SER A 42 -6.49 -11.53 -4.84
CA SER A 42 -6.72 -12.98 -4.87
C SER A 42 -8.15 -13.37 -4.48
N LEU A 43 -8.79 -12.62 -3.58
CA LEU A 43 -10.19 -12.83 -3.18
C LEU A 43 -11.16 -12.35 -4.25
N GLU A 44 -10.90 -11.18 -4.84
CA GLU A 44 -11.68 -10.61 -5.94
C GLU A 44 -11.70 -11.54 -7.16
N LEU A 45 -10.55 -12.04 -7.61
CA LEU A 45 -10.45 -12.95 -8.77
C LEU A 45 -11.25 -14.25 -8.62
N ARG A 46 -11.62 -14.62 -7.40
CA ARG A 46 -12.38 -15.83 -7.08
C ARG A 46 -13.83 -15.54 -6.67
N ASN A 47 -14.28 -14.29 -6.77
CA ASN A 47 -15.59 -13.83 -6.31
C ASN A 47 -15.89 -14.29 -4.87
N SER A 48 -14.92 -14.17 -3.98
CA SER A 48 -15.08 -14.58 -2.58
C SER A 48 -16.02 -13.63 -1.84
N GLU A 49 -16.89 -14.18 -0.98
CA GLU A 49 -17.72 -13.40 -0.03
C GLU A 49 -16.87 -12.56 0.95
N LEU A 50 -15.57 -12.86 1.07
CA LEU A 50 -14.63 -12.09 1.88
C LEU A 50 -13.99 -10.91 1.13
N ALA A 51 -14.29 -10.71 -0.16
CA ALA A 51 -13.67 -9.66 -0.97
C ALA A 51 -14.00 -8.27 -0.43
N GLU A 52 -15.28 -7.95 -0.20
CA GLU A 52 -15.69 -6.63 0.32
C GLU A 52 -15.07 -6.29 1.69
N PRO A 53 -15.13 -7.15 2.73
CA PRO A 53 -14.48 -6.85 4.01
C PRO A 53 -12.95 -6.77 3.88
N ALA A 54 -12.32 -7.57 3.00
CA ALA A 54 -10.88 -7.46 2.75
C ALA A 54 -10.51 -6.11 2.09
N MET A 55 -11.34 -5.60 1.17
CA MET A 55 -11.11 -4.29 0.55
C MET A 55 -11.16 -3.15 1.59
N GLN A 56 -12.03 -3.23 2.61
CA GLN A 56 -12.03 -2.26 3.71
C GLN A 56 -10.71 -2.28 4.50
N LEU A 57 -10.18 -3.47 4.78
CA LEU A 57 -8.87 -3.62 5.41
C LEU A 57 -7.74 -3.06 4.51
N CYS A 58 -7.81 -3.31 3.20
CA CYS A 58 -6.85 -2.78 2.23
C CYS A 58 -6.87 -1.25 2.18
N ALA A 59 -8.06 -0.63 2.18
CA ALA A 59 -8.18 0.81 2.24
C ALA A 59 -7.46 1.40 3.46
N ASN A 60 -7.64 0.79 4.63
CA ASN A 60 -6.96 1.20 5.86
C ASN A 60 -5.43 1.05 5.76
N ALA A 61 -4.94 -0.10 5.25
CA ALA A 61 -3.51 -0.33 5.06
C ALA A 61 -2.89 0.69 4.08
N CYS A 62 -3.59 0.96 2.98
CA CYS A 62 -3.21 1.97 1.99
C CYS A 62 -3.17 3.39 2.59
N GLN A 63 -4.15 3.77 3.40
CA GLN A 63 -4.16 5.08 4.07
C GLN A 63 -3.00 5.24 5.05
N LEU A 64 -2.69 4.21 5.85
CA LEU A 64 -1.55 4.22 6.76
C LEU A 64 -0.23 4.34 5.98
N CYS A 65 -0.07 3.57 4.91
CA CYS A 65 1.10 3.63 4.06
C CYS A 65 1.24 5.00 3.37
N ALA A 66 0.16 5.56 2.84
CA ALA A 66 0.18 6.89 2.24
C ALA A 66 0.58 7.98 3.23
N ALA A 67 -0.02 7.96 4.43
CA ALA A 67 0.27 8.93 5.47
C ALA A 67 1.74 8.88 5.91
N GLU A 68 2.33 7.68 6.01
CA GLU A 68 3.75 7.56 6.32
C GLU A 68 4.64 7.98 5.15
N CYS A 69 4.38 7.48 3.94
CA CYS A 69 5.18 7.81 2.76
C CYS A 69 5.17 9.32 2.45
N SER A 70 4.05 10.01 2.67
CA SER A 70 3.95 11.46 2.44
C SER A 70 4.84 12.32 3.33
N LYS A 71 5.40 11.77 4.42
CA LYS A 71 6.33 12.49 5.32
C LYS A 71 7.74 12.61 4.76
N HIS A 72 8.06 11.85 3.71
CA HIS A 72 9.41 11.71 3.18
C HIS A 72 9.52 12.39 1.82
N ASP A 73 10.46 13.32 1.65
CA ASP A 73 10.64 14.09 0.41
C ASP A 73 11.29 13.31 -0.74
N HIS A 74 11.45 11.99 -0.60
CA HIS A 74 11.95 11.13 -1.65
C HIS A 74 10.90 10.88 -2.74
N GLU A 75 11.31 10.94 -4.01
CA GLU A 75 10.40 10.73 -5.16
C GLU A 75 9.65 9.38 -5.06
N HIS A 76 10.34 8.30 -4.70
CA HIS A 76 9.73 6.98 -4.57
C HIS A 76 8.65 6.91 -3.48
N CYS A 77 8.84 7.63 -2.37
CA CYS A 77 7.84 7.77 -1.30
C CYS A 77 6.62 8.55 -1.77
N GLN A 78 6.81 9.65 -2.51
CA GLN A 78 5.70 10.47 -3.03
C GLN A 78 4.87 9.71 -4.07
N VAL A 79 5.53 8.96 -4.96
CA VAL A 79 4.86 8.05 -5.90
C VAL A 79 4.07 6.97 -5.16
N CYS A 80 4.67 6.36 -4.13
CA CYS A 80 4.01 5.36 -3.29
C CYS A 80 2.76 5.93 -2.61
N ALA A 81 2.87 7.11 -1.98
CA ALA A 81 1.75 7.76 -1.30
C ALA A 81 0.56 8.01 -2.23
N LYS A 82 0.83 8.51 -3.44
CA LYS A 82 -0.21 8.75 -4.46
C LYS A 82 -0.88 7.45 -4.89
N ALA A 83 -0.11 6.39 -5.15
CA ALA A 83 -0.64 5.09 -5.54
C ALA A 83 -1.50 4.46 -4.44
N CYS A 84 -1.06 4.58 -3.18
CA CYS A 84 -1.81 4.14 -2.00
C CYS A 84 -3.14 4.87 -1.85
N LEU A 85 -3.17 6.20 -2.00
CA LEU A 85 -4.42 6.97 -1.92
C LEU A 85 -5.42 6.57 -3.02
N ALA A 86 -4.95 6.38 -4.25
CA ALA A 86 -5.78 5.91 -5.35
C ALA A 86 -6.35 4.51 -5.07
N CYS A 87 -5.51 3.60 -4.54
CA CYS A 87 -5.95 2.24 -4.19
C CYS A 87 -6.97 2.25 -3.05
N ALA A 88 -6.77 3.08 -2.02
CA ALA A 88 -7.71 3.20 -0.91
C ALA A 88 -9.10 3.65 -1.41
N GLN A 89 -9.15 4.64 -2.30
CA GLN A 89 -10.40 5.10 -2.90
C GLN A 89 -11.09 3.99 -3.71
N ALA A 90 -10.33 3.25 -4.52
CA ALA A 90 -10.87 2.12 -5.29
C ALA A 90 -11.44 1.02 -4.37
N CYS A 91 -10.70 0.66 -3.31
CA CYS A 91 -11.14 -0.34 -2.33
C CYS A 91 -12.41 0.10 -1.58
N LEU A 92 -12.53 1.39 -1.21
CA LEU A 92 -13.73 1.92 -0.56
C LEU A 92 -14.96 1.96 -1.50
N ALA A 93 -14.73 2.10 -2.80
CA ALA A 93 -15.78 2.07 -3.82
C ALA A 93 -16.18 0.65 -4.25
N TYR A 94 -15.37 -0.36 -3.92
CA TYR A 94 -15.62 -1.75 -4.28
C TYR A 94 -16.92 -2.27 -3.65
N ARG A 95 -17.75 -2.94 -4.45
CA ARG A 95 -18.95 -3.65 -4.02
C ARG A 95 -18.95 -5.01 -4.71
N ALA A 96 -19.11 -6.08 -3.95
CA ALA A 96 -19.18 -7.45 -4.45
C ALA A 96 -20.55 -7.78 -5.04
#